data_AF-A0A834VKL2-F1
#
_entry.id   AF-A0A834VKL2-F1
#
_cell.length_a   1.000
_cell.length_b   1.000
_cell.length_c   1.000
_cell.angle_alpha   90.00
_cell.angle_beta   90.00
_cell.angle_gamma   90.00
#
_symmetry.space_group_name_H-M   'P 1'
#
loop_
_entity.id
_entity.type
_entity.pdbx_description
1 polymer ?
#
loop_
_entity_poly.entity_id
_entity_poly.type
_entity_poly.pdbx_seq_one_letter_code
_entity_poly.pdbx_strand_id
1 'polypeptide(L)'
;MPFSTKRIIRKELATSTGIKNAALMRNRYLLRRSNPSSAADSCWEGQSDTNSFSDTYSDPDTEADTDINIELSTGEDAGFTSEQELDADLDSEAEEILKDIAQLRAEGPAKPNHTPHTIKLWKREGDFWERYCSKIMKKTKRSPEEQLRACDPEAFKAYLRWRKKNSRVKKESSMRSYWKRLSMCYMDLTRHTMDADVLTDVCNWIPSLMLDKSEKEKHQTPQQSIDRHD
;
A
#
# COMPACT_ATOMS: atom_id res chain seq x y z
N MET A 1 -7.04 -17.29 -74.56
CA MET A 1 -8.44 -17.01 -74.17
C MET A 1 -8.47 -16.79 -72.66
N PRO A 2 -8.51 -15.55 -72.15
CA PRO A 2 -8.51 -15.27 -70.71
C PRO A 2 -9.95 -15.21 -70.16
N PHE A 3 -10.24 -15.96 -69.09
CA PHE A 3 -11.46 -15.78 -68.30
C PHE A 3 -11.18 -14.77 -67.17
N SER A 4 -11.91 -13.66 -67.22
CA SER A 4 -11.86 -12.53 -66.29
C SER A 4 -12.94 -12.70 -65.24
N THR A 5 -12.56 -12.78 -63.95
CA THR A 5 -13.50 -12.82 -62.82
C THR A 5 -13.45 -11.49 -62.07
N LYS A 6 -14.50 -10.69 -62.23
CA LYS A 6 -14.71 -9.42 -61.53
C LYS A 6 -15.11 -9.69 -60.08
N ARG A 7 -14.35 -9.18 -59.12
CA ARG A 7 -14.68 -9.23 -57.68
C ARG A 7 -15.46 -7.95 -57.31
N ILE A 8 -16.74 -8.12 -56.95
CA ILE A 8 -17.63 -7.06 -56.47
C ILE A 8 -17.46 -6.96 -54.95
N ILE A 9 -17.11 -5.78 -54.44
CA ILE A 9 -17.01 -5.48 -53.00
C ILE A 9 -18.19 -4.57 -52.64
N ARG A 10 -19.15 -5.09 -51.88
CA ARG A 10 -20.17 -4.29 -51.19
C ARG A 10 -19.61 -3.81 -49.85
N LYS A 11 -19.59 -2.49 -49.63
CA LYS A 11 -19.36 -1.87 -48.32
C LYS A 11 -20.73 -1.54 -47.73
N GLU A 12 -21.11 -2.27 -46.68
CA GLU A 12 -22.25 -1.95 -45.81
C GLU A 12 -21.85 -0.82 -44.84
N LEU A 13 -22.77 0.13 -44.67
CA LEU A 13 -22.61 1.34 -43.88
C LEU A 13 -23.22 1.10 -42.48
N ALA A 14 -22.40 1.05 -41.43
CA ALA A 14 -22.89 0.91 -40.07
C ALA A 14 -23.06 2.29 -39.43
N THR A 15 -24.31 2.74 -39.30
CA THR A 15 -24.72 3.88 -38.48
C THR A 15 -24.79 3.45 -37.01
N SER A 16 -23.91 3.99 -36.17
CA SER A 16 -24.01 3.86 -34.71
C SER A 16 -24.45 5.20 -34.11
N THR A 17 -25.67 5.22 -33.61
CA THR A 17 -26.31 6.35 -32.92
C THR A 17 -25.74 6.44 -31.50
N GLY A 18 -24.81 7.39 -31.29
CA GLY A 18 -24.27 7.69 -29.97
C GLY A 18 -25.25 8.52 -29.14
N ILE A 19 -25.79 7.93 -28.07
CA ILE A 19 -26.57 8.63 -27.05
C ILE A 19 -25.62 9.52 -26.24
N LYS A 20 -25.89 10.82 -26.26
CA LYS A 20 -25.24 11.82 -25.41
C LYS A 20 -25.98 11.85 -24.07
N ASN A 21 -25.30 11.48 -22.98
CA ASN A 21 -25.72 11.90 -21.65
C ASN A 21 -24.65 12.82 -21.06
N ALA A 22 -25.12 14.02 -20.74
CA ALA A 22 -24.39 15.16 -20.21
C ALA A 22 -24.57 15.26 -18.68
N ALA A 23 -23.84 16.23 -18.11
CA ALA A 23 -23.84 16.73 -16.73
C ALA A 23 -22.99 15.91 -15.74
N LEU A 24 -21.81 16.37 -15.32
CA LEU A 24 -21.46 17.58 -14.54
C LEU A 24 -21.92 17.47 -13.07
N MET A 25 -21.01 17.05 -12.20
CA MET A 25 -20.97 17.52 -10.82
C MET A 25 -19.53 17.86 -10.43
N ARG A 26 -19.30 19.15 -10.23
CA ARG A 26 -18.06 19.74 -9.70
C ARG A 26 -18.12 19.67 -8.17
N ASN A 27 -17.25 18.89 -7.54
CA ASN A 27 -16.94 19.09 -6.11
C ASN A 27 -15.55 19.70 -6.00
N ARG A 28 -15.50 21.04 -5.89
CA ARG A 28 -14.30 21.80 -5.53
C ARG A 28 -14.22 21.89 -4.01
N TYR A 29 -13.46 20.98 -3.39
CA TYR A 29 -12.95 21.21 -2.04
C TYR A 29 -11.65 22.00 -2.15
N LEU A 30 -11.74 23.31 -1.89
CA LEU A 30 -10.57 24.17 -1.69
C LEU A 30 -10.14 24.04 -0.23
N LEU A 31 -9.26 23.06 0.06
CA LEU A 31 -8.57 23.02 1.34
C LEU A 31 -7.23 23.78 1.20
N ARG A 32 -7.26 25.02 1.68
CA ARG A 32 -6.11 25.91 1.85
C ARG A 32 -5.13 25.27 2.83
N ARG A 33 -4.05 24.65 2.36
CA ARG A 33 -2.97 24.15 3.22
C ARG A 33 -1.84 25.18 3.25
N SER A 34 -1.71 25.85 4.38
CA SER A 34 -0.54 26.64 4.75
C SER A 34 0.63 25.69 5.00
N ASN A 35 1.80 25.99 4.45
CA ASN A 35 3.07 25.33 4.78
C ASN A 35 3.49 25.66 6.22
N PRO A 36 4.09 24.70 6.92
CA PRO A 36 5.27 24.98 7.72
C PRO A 36 6.51 24.30 7.12
N SER A 37 7.59 25.06 7.20
CA SER A 37 8.97 24.69 6.91
C SER A 37 9.51 23.69 7.94
N SER A 38 10.53 22.92 7.52
CA SER A 38 11.55 22.27 8.34
C SER A 38 11.15 21.03 9.18
N ALA A 39 11.42 19.83 8.65
CA ALA A 39 11.90 18.68 9.42
C ALA A 39 12.56 17.65 8.48
N ALA A 40 13.57 16.95 8.99
CA ALA A 40 14.45 16.05 8.27
C ALA A 40 13.72 14.94 7.49
N ASP A 41 14.20 14.62 6.29
CA ASP A 41 13.80 13.46 5.48
C ASP A 41 14.15 12.16 6.24
N SER A 42 13.27 11.75 7.15
CA SER A 42 13.31 10.43 7.76
C SER A 42 13.00 9.40 6.66
N CYS A 43 13.77 8.31 6.60
CA CYS A 43 13.62 7.33 5.53
C CYS A 43 12.33 6.50 5.60
N TRP A 44 11.49 6.72 6.62
CA TRP A 44 10.27 5.98 6.88
C TRP A 44 9.25 6.89 7.56
N GLU A 45 8.33 7.47 6.77
CA GLU A 45 7.09 8.04 7.31
C GLU A 45 5.97 7.02 7.04
N GLY A 46 6.06 5.90 7.73
CA GLY A 46 4.91 5.05 8.01
C GLY A 46 4.38 5.51 9.35
N GLN A 47 3.29 6.27 9.35
CA GLN A 47 2.56 6.56 10.58
C GLN A 47 2.05 5.22 11.11
N SER A 48 2.70 4.74 12.15
CA SER A 48 2.18 3.73 13.05
C SER A 48 2.27 4.37 14.42
N ASP A 49 1.33 5.28 14.67
CA ASP A 49 1.02 5.74 16.02
C ASP A 49 0.36 4.57 16.75
N THR A 50 1.12 3.54 17.08
CA THR A 50 0.77 2.64 18.18
C THR A 50 1.16 3.37 19.45
N ASN A 51 0.31 4.30 19.86
CA ASN A 51 0.27 4.71 21.26
C ASN A 51 -0.05 3.46 22.07
N SER A 52 0.98 2.85 22.64
CA SER A 52 0.85 1.90 23.72
C SER A 52 0.38 2.69 24.94
N PHE A 53 -0.94 2.89 25.04
CA PHE A 53 -1.56 3.27 26.30
C PHE A 53 -1.62 2.00 27.14
N SER A 54 -0.87 1.99 28.24
CA SER A 54 -1.06 0.99 29.29
C SER A 54 -2.40 1.29 29.96
N ASP A 55 -3.38 0.43 29.73
CA ASP A 55 -4.62 0.41 30.49
C ASP A 55 -4.31 0.08 31.95
N THR A 56 -4.51 1.07 32.83
CA THR A 56 -4.75 0.82 34.24
C THR A 56 -5.96 1.66 34.62
N TYR A 57 -7.11 1.25 34.11
CA TYR A 57 -8.39 1.64 34.69
C TYR A 57 -8.66 0.65 35.83
N SER A 58 -8.23 1.01 37.03
CA SER A 58 -8.72 0.35 38.24
C SER A 58 -10.14 0.83 38.45
N ASP A 59 -11.09 -0.08 38.31
CA ASP A 59 -12.49 0.08 38.69
C ASP A 59 -12.63 -0.12 40.21
N PRO A 60 -13.10 0.87 40.98
CA PRO A 60 -13.52 0.65 42.35
C PRO A 60 -14.99 1.07 42.47
N ASP A 61 -15.90 0.19 42.12
CA ASP A 61 -17.23 0.14 42.74
C ASP A 61 -17.79 -1.27 42.64
N THR A 62 -17.42 -2.11 43.61
CA THR A 62 -18.12 -3.36 43.90
C THR A 62 -18.48 -3.34 45.38
N GLU A 63 -19.52 -2.58 45.71
CA GLU A 63 -20.26 -2.73 46.96
C GLU A 63 -21.15 -3.97 46.81
N ALA A 64 -20.57 -5.14 47.07
CA ALA A 64 -21.32 -6.40 47.21
C ALA A 64 -21.73 -6.56 48.68
N ASP A 65 -22.80 -5.88 49.08
CA ASP A 65 -23.50 -6.16 50.33
C ASP A 65 -24.36 -7.40 50.09
N THR A 66 -23.85 -8.57 50.51
CA THR A 66 -24.60 -9.83 50.50
C THR A 66 -25.18 -10.08 51.87
N ASP A 67 -26.32 -9.47 52.14
CA ASP A 67 -27.19 -9.85 53.26
C ASP A 67 -28.42 -10.56 52.68
N ILE A 68 -28.23 -11.82 52.28
CA ILE A 68 -29.32 -12.68 51.82
C ILE A 68 -29.93 -13.34 53.07
N ASN A 69 -30.88 -12.64 53.68
CA ASN A 69 -31.77 -13.21 54.67
C ASN A 69 -32.90 -13.94 53.91
N ILE A 70 -32.77 -15.26 53.73
CA ILE A 70 -33.81 -16.10 53.13
C ILE A 70 -34.88 -16.34 54.21
N GLU A 71 -35.89 -15.47 54.26
CA GLU A 71 -37.16 -15.82 54.89
C GLU A 71 -38.06 -16.50 53.84
N LEU A 72 -38.27 -17.80 54.07
CA LEU A 72 -39.24 -18.62 53.37
C LEU A 72 -40.65 -18.06 53.60
N SER A 73 -41.31 -17.55 52.56
CA SER A 73 -42.75 -17.33 52.64
C SER A 73 -43.44 -17.66 51.32
N THR A 74 -44.24 -18.72 51.41
CA THR A 74 -45.19 -19.26 50.43
C THR A 74 -46.20 -18.19 49.99
N GLY A 75 -46.36 -18.02 48.68
CA GLY A 75 -47.41 -17.18 48.09
C GLY A 75 -47.60 -17.52 46.61
N GLU A 76 -48.79 -17.96 46.27
CA GLU A 76 -49.19 -18.59 45.01
C GLU A 76 -49.43 -17.58 43.86
N ASP A 77 -49.25 -18.09 42.64
CA ASP A 77 -50.02 -17.81 41.42
C ASP A 77 -50.10 -16.36 40.87
N ALA A 78 -49.43 -16.13 39.72
CA ALA A 78 -50.09 -15.64 38.51
C ALA A 78 -49.10 -15.62 37.35
N GLY A 79 -49.56 -16.11 36.20
CA GLY A 79 -48.76 -16.37 35.02
C GLY A 79 -48.00 -15.17 34.46
N PHE A 80 -46.81 -15.48 33.95
CA PHE A 80 -46.21 -14.73 32.87
C PHE A 80 -45.43 -15.70 31.98
N THR A 81 -46.14 -16.37 31.07
CA THR A 81 -45.55 -16.90 29.84
C THR A 81 -45.09 -15.71 29.00
N SER A 82 -43.81 -15.36 29.08
CA SER A 82 -43.12 -14.63 28.02
C SER A 82 -41.62 -14.85 28.18
N GLU A 83 -41.21 -16.10 27.99
CA GLU A 83 -39.84 -16.39 27.60
C GLU A 83 -39.90 -16.97 26.20
N GLN A 84 -39.00 -16.46 25.35
CA GLN A 84 -38.60 -17.05 24.08
C GLN A 84 -39.31 -16.56 22.81
N GLU A 85 -39.25 -15.25 22.55
CA GLU A 85 -39.25 -14.74 21.17
C GLU A 85 -38.48 -13.42 21.07
N LEU A 86 -37.23 -13.38 21.55
CA LEU A 86 -36.34 -12.21 21.37
C LEU A 86 -34.87 -12.59 21.12
N ASP A 87 -34.60 -13.77 20.57
CA ASP A 87 -33.22 -14.20 20.22
C ASP A 87 -32.99 -14.42 18.72
N ALA A 88 -34.01 -14.27 17.88
CA ALA A 88 -33.89 -14.56 16.44
C ALA A 88 -33.36 -13.38 15.61
N ASP A 89 -33.40 -12.15 16.14
CA ASP A 89 -33.17 -10.93 15.35
C ASP A 89 -31.88 -10.17 15.74
N LEU A 90 -31.25 -10.54 16.87
CA LEU A 90 -29.97 -9.98 17.31
C LEU A 90 -28.76 -10.67 16.67
N ASP A 91 -28.96 -11.82 16.01
CA ASP A 91 -27.87 -12.58 15.38
C ASP A 91 -27.72 -12.31 13.87
N SER A 92 -28.69 -11.67 13.18
CA SER A 92 -28.58 -11.44 11.74
C SER A 92 -27.42 -10.51 11.37
N GLU A 93 -27.24 -9.41 12.12
CA GLU A 93 -26.13 -8.48 11.90
C GLU A 93 -24.79 -9.14 12.30
N ALA A 94 -24.76 -9.88 13.41
CA ALA A 94 -23.56 -10.60 13.85
C ALA A 94 -23.12 -11.67 12.83
N GLU A 95 -24.07 -12.42 12.25
CA GLU A 95 -23.80 -13.36 11.18
C GLU A 95 -23.29 -12.69 9.90
N GLU A 96 -23.86 -11.54 9.52
CA GLU A 96 -23.38 -10.74 8.39
C GLU A 96 -21.94 -10.27 8.61
N ILE A 97 -21.65 -9.72 9.80
CA ILE A 97 -20.29 -9.30 10.18
C ILE A 97 -19.31 -10.48 10.14
N LEU A 98 -19.70 -11.66 10.63
CA LEU A 98 -18.83 -12.85 10.58
C LEU A 98 -18.57 -13.33 9.15
N LYS A 99 -19.56 -13.22 8.25
CA LYS A 99 -19.38 -13.49 6.81
C LYS A 99 -18.40 -12.49 6.19
N ASP A 100 -18.53 -11.21 6.51
CA ASP A 100 -17.61 -10.17 6.05
C ASP A 100 -16.19 -10.39 6.55
N ILE A 101 -16.01 -10.75 7.83
CA ILE A 101 -14.70 -11.09 8.39
C ILE A 101 -14.10 -12.30 7.68
N ALA A 102 -14.91 -13.34 7.41
CA ALA A 102 -14.44 -14.52 6.68
C ALA A 102 -14.01 -14.16 5.25
N GLN A 103 -14.77 -13.29 4.57
CA GLN A 103 -14.41 -12.78 3.25
C GLN A 103 -13.09 -11.98 3.30
N LEU A 104 -12.95 -11.03 4.21
CA LEU A 104 -11.74 -10.21 4.35
C LEU A 104 -10.51 -11.04 4.71
N ARG A 105 -10.66 -12.09 5.53
CA ARG A 105 -9.59 -13.06 5.81
C ARG A 105 -9.19 -13.84 4.55
N ALA A 106 -10.15 -14.19 3.70
CA ALA A 106 -9.89 -14.86 2.43
C ALA A 106 -9.23 -13.94 1.38
N GLU A 107 -9.60 -12.65 1.36
CA GLU A 107 -8.98 -11.63 0.50
C GLU A 107 -7.53 -11.33 0.91
N GLY A 108 -7.24 -11.39 2.21
CA GLY A 108 -5.92 -11.17 2.77
C GLY A 108 -5.53 -9.69 2.84
N PRO A 109 -4.24 -9.37 3.07
CA PRO A 109 -3.81 -7.99 3.25
C PRO A 109 -4.05 -7.16 1.99
N ALA A 110 -4.69 -6.00 2.17
CA ALA A 110 -4.98 -5.06 1.09
C ALA A 110 -3.69 -4.56 0.44
N LYS A 111 -3.70 -4.44 -0.90
CA LYS A 111 -2.57 -3.86 -1.62
C LYS A 111 -2.51 -2.33 -1.41
N PRO A 112 -1.33 -1.75 -1.24
CA PRO A 112 -1.16 -0.31 -1.27
C PRO A 112 -1.65 0.32 -2.58
N ASN A 113 -2.46 1.37 -2.47
CA ASN A 113 -2.93 2.13 -3.63
C ASN A 113 -1.84 3.10 -4.09
N HIS A 114 -1.11 2.74 -5.15
CA HIS A 114 -0.04 3.56 -5.72
C HIS A 114 -0.48 4.25 -7.02
N THR A 115 -0.02 5.48 -7.22
CA THR A 115 -0.22 6.18 -8.50
C THR A 115 0.41 5.40 -9.66
N PRO A 116 -0.13 5.45 -10.89
CA PRO A 116 0.43 4.74 -12.04
C PRO A 116 1.92 5.04 -12.29
N HIS A 117 2.35 6.27 -12.00
CA HIS A 117 3.75 6.67 -12.09
C HIS A 117 4.62 5.92 -11.06
N THR A 118 4.17 5.83 -9.81
CA THR A 118 4.88 5.08 -8.76
C THR A 118 4.96 3.60 -9.11
N ILE A 119 3.88 3.03 -9.64
CA ILE A 119 3.85 1.64 -10.16
C ILE A 119 4.92 1.42 -11.22
N LYS A 120 5.00 2.33 -12.20
CA LYS A 120 6.02 2.26 -13.25
C LYS A 120 7.44 2.33 -12.69
N LEU A 121 7.67 3.12 -11.64
CA LEU A 121 9.00 3.28 -11.04
C LEU A 121 9.47 2.03 -10.30
N TRP A 122 8.63 1.41 -9.47
CA TRP A 122 9.04 0.20 -8.76
C TRP A 122 9.10 -1.01 -9.67
N LYS A 123 8.20 -1.15 -10.66
CA LYS A 123 8.32 -2.22 -11.68
C LYS A 123 9.65 -2.17 -12.42
N ARG A 124 10.08 -0.98 -12.84
CA ARG A 124 11.40 -0.79 -13.46
C ARG A 124 12.54 -1.20 -12.52
N GLU A 125 12.41 -0.95 -11.22
CA GLU A 125 13.41 -1.40 -10.24
C GLU A 125 13.39 -2.93 -10.09
N GLY A 126 12.21 -3.55 -10.15
CA GLY A 126 12.04 -5.00 -10.29
C GLY A 126 12.79 -5.59 -11.49
N ASP A 127 12.72 -4.95 -12.67
CA ASP A 127 13.50 -5.39 -13.84
C ASP A 127 15.02 -5.37 -13.57
N PHE A 128 15.51 -4.38 -12.81
CA PHE A 128 16.92 -4.33 -12.41
C PHE A 128 17.27 -5.43 -11.41
N TRP A 129 16.37 -5.73 -10.47
CA TRP A 129 16.51 -6.85 -9.55
C TRP A 129 16.60 -8.18 -10.30
N GLU A 130 15.70 -8.44 -11.25
CA GLU A 130 15.73 -9.67 -12.07
C GLU A 130 17.05 -9.82 -12.85
N ARG A 131 17.54 -8.72 -13.44
CA ARG A 131 18.84 -8.70 -14.14
C ARG A 131 20.02 -9.01 -13.21
N TYR A 132 19.95 -8.55 -11.95
CA TYR A 132 20.93 -8.87 -10.93
C TYR A 132 20.84 -10.34 -10.52
N CYS A 133 19.64 -10.82 -10.18
CA CYS A 133 19.39 -12.21 -9.80
C CYS A 133 19.85 -13.18 -10.88
N SER A 134 19.58 -12.87 -12.16
CA SER A 134 20.04 -13.67 -13.31
C SER A 134 21.56 -13.91 -13.34
N LYS A 135 22.35 -12.96 -12.81
CA LYS A 135 23.83 -13.09 -12.74
C LYS A 135 24.28 -14.03 -11.62
N ILE A 136 23.53 -14.09 -10.53
CA ILE A 136 23.87 -14.88 -9.34
C ILE A 136 23.09 -16.20 -9.25
N MET A 137 22.05 -16.38 -10.07
CA MET A 137 21.14 -17.53 -10.08
C MET A 137 21.88 -18.87 -10.24
N LYS A 138 22.95 -18.92 -11.04
CA LYS A 138 23.78 -20.14 -11.18
C LYS A 138 24.39 -20.60 -9.85
N LYS A 139 24.68 -19.68 -8.94
CA LYS A 139 25.28 -19.97 -7.62
C LYS A 139 24.22 -20.12 -6.54
N THR A 140 23.24 -19.22 -6.51
CA THR A 140 22.21 -19.20 -5.46
C THR A 140 21.12 -20.25 -5.67
N LYS A 141 20.90 -20.71 -6.91
CA LYS A 141 19.80 -21.62 -7.30
C LYS A 141 18.42 -21.13 -6.87
N ARG A 142 18.27 -19.81 -6.65
CA ARG A 142 17.01 -19.17 -6.27
C ARG A 142 16.52 -18.27 -7.39
N SER A 143 15.22 -18.31 -7.66
CA SER A 143 14.56 -17.37 -8.57
C SER A 143 14.61 -15.93 -8.03
N PRO A 144 14.42 -14.90 -8.87
CA PRO A 144 14.37 -13.51 -8.39
C PRO A 144 13.31 -13.28 -7.31
N GLU A 145 12.14 -13.92 -7.45
CA GLU A 145 11.06 -13.85 -6.45
C GLU A 145 11.45 -14.54 -5.15
N GLU A 146 12.07 -15.73 -5.20
CA GLU A 146 12.54 -16.43 -4.01
C GLU A 146 13.60 -15.64 -3.25
N GLN A 147 14.52 -14.98 -3.98
CA GLN A 147 15.51 -14.11 -3.35
C GLN A 147 14.88 -12.88 -2.70
N LEU A 148 13.83 -12.32 -3.32
CA LEU A 148 13.09 -11.20 -2.75
C LEU A 148 12.31 -11.64 -1.50
N ARG A 149 11.61 -12.78 -1.56
CA ARG A 149 10.86 -13.37 -0.43
C ARG A 149 11.76 -13.80 0.73
N ALA A 150 12.99 -14.22 0.44
CA ALA A 150 13.97 -14.58 1.48
C ALA A 150 14.36 -13.39 2.37
N CYS A 151 14.09 -12.14 1.94
CA CYS A 151 14.29 -10.93 2.71
C CYS A 151 15.71 -10.75 3.28
N ASP A 152 16.71 -11.26 2.58
CA ASP A 152 18.10 -11.29 3.04
C ASP A 152 18.77 -9.91 2.89
N PRO A 153 19.16 -9.23 4.00
CA PRO A 153 19.78 -7.90 3.93
C PRO A 153 21.09 -7.92 3.14
N GLU A 154 21.90 -8.97 3.22
CA GLU A 154 23.14 -9.09 2.46
C GLU A 154 22.87 -9.13 0.95
N ALA A 155 21.82 -9.82 0.52
CA ALA A 155 21.41 -9.86 -0.87
C ALA A 155 20.99 -8.47 -1.39
N PHE A 156 20.26 -7.69 -0.58
CA PHE A 156 19.88 -6.32 -0.93
C PHE A 156 21.08 -5.37 -0.96
N LYS A 157 21.99 -5.46 0.02
CA LYS A 157 23.24 -4.68 0.03
C LYS A 157 24.09 -4.98 -1.21
N ALA A 158 24.22 -6.26 -1.58
CA ALA A 158 24.95 -6.68 -2.77
C ALA A 158 24.30 -6.18 -4.07
N TYR A 159 22.96 -6.21 -4.16
CA TYR A 159 22.21 -5.62 -5.26
C TYR A 159 22.48 -4.11 -5.38
N LEU A 160 22.41 -3.36 -4.28
CA LEU A 160 22.66 -1.92 -4.29
C LEU A 160 24.10 -1.58 -4.70
N ARG A 161 25.09 -2.39 -4.29
CA ARG A 161 26.47 -2.27 -4.82
C ARG A 161 26.53 -2.50 -6.32
N TRP A 162 25.84 -3.51 -6.83
CA TRP A 162 25.75 -3.79 -8.25
C TRP A 162 25.05 -2.64 -9.00
N ARG A 163 23.96 -2.10 -8.45
CA ARG A 163 23.19 -0.99 -8.99
C ARG A 163 24.03 0.27 -9.16
N LYS A 164 24.83 0.60 -8.14
CA LYS A 164 25.78 1.73 -8.18
C LYS A 164 26.73 1.61 -9.38
N LYS A 165 27.32 0.43 -9.59
CA LYS A 165 28.26 0.18 -10.70
C LYS A 165 27.57 0.22 -12.06
N ASN A 166 26.41 -0.42 -12.17
CA ASN A 166 25.72 -0.61 -13.45
C ASN A 166 25.02 0.66 -13.97
N SER A 167 24.68 1.62 -13.09
CA SER A 167 24.03 2.88 -13.49
C SER A 167 24.81 4.13 -13.15
N ARG A 168 26.10 4.01 -12.79
CA ARG A 168 26.99 5.15 -12.49
C ARG A 168 26.35 6.16 -11.52
N VAL A 169 25.68 5.63 -10.50
CA VAL A 169 24.95 6.42 -9.51
C VAL A 169 25.95 7.17 -8.64
N LYS A 170 25.79 8.50 -8.55
CA LYS A 170 26.68 9.38 -7.78
C LYS A 170 26.06 9.89 -6.48
N LYS A 171 24.72 9.97 -6.40
CA LYS A 171 23.99 10.59 -5.28
C LYS A 171 23.45 9.55 -4.30
N GLU A 172 23.59 9.79 -3.00
CA GLU A 172 23.06 8.90 -1.96
C GLU A 172 21.53 8.82 -2.00
N SER A 173 20.86 9.95 -2.22
CA SER A 173 19.39 10.03 -2.33
C SER A 173 18.82 9.14 -3.45
N SER A 174 19.60 8.91 -4.51
CA SER A 174 19.22 7.98 -5.58
C SER A 174 19.25 6.53 -5.10
N MET A 175 20.25 6.15 -4.29
CA MET A 175 20.31 4.80 -3.71
C MET A 175 19.17 4.55 -2.72
N ARG A 176 18.85 5.53 -1.87
CA ARG A 176 17.69 5.46 -0.97
C ARG A 176 16.38 5.30 -1.77
N SER A 177 16.26 6.02 -2.89
CA SER A 177 15.10 5.89 -3.79
C SER A 177 15.00 4.51 -4.43
N TYR A 178 16.12 3.90 -4.84
CA TYR A 178 16.13 2.54 -5.39
C TYR A 178 15.77 1.52 -4.30
N TRP A 179 16.29 1.69 -3.10
CA TRP A 179 15.93 0.85 -1.96
C TRP A 179 14.42 0.89 -1.67
N LYS A 180 13.84 2.09 -1.57
CA LYS A 180 12.39 2.27 -1.37
C LYS A 180 11.55 1.63 -2.48
N ARG A 181 12.01 1.65 -3.72
CA ARG A 181 11.31 0.99 -4.83
C ARG A 181 11.43 -0.53 -4.75
N LEU A 182 12.58 -1.05 -4.31
CA LEU A 182 12.77 -2.48 -4.13
C LEU A 182 11.91 -3.01 -2.96
N SER A 183 11.81 -2.27 -1.85
CA SER A 183 10.90 -2.63 -0.76
C SER A 183 9.42 -2.59 -1.20
N MET A 184 9.03 -1.69 -2.10
CA MET A 184 7.72 -1.73 -2.75
C MET A 184 7.53 -2.99 -3.62
N CYS A 185 8.57 -3.46 -4.32
CA CYS A 185 8.50 -4.72 -5.06
C CYS A 185 8.25 -5.91 -4.11
N TYR A 186 8.94 -5.92 -2.95
CA TYR A 186 8.74 -6.94 -1.92
C TYR A 186 7.28 -6.95 -1.42
N MET A 187 6.74 -5.78 -1.10
CA MET A 187 5.39 -5.64 -0.58
C MET A 187 4.32 -6.02 -1.61
N ASP A 188 4.52 -5.72 -2.90
CA ASP A 188 3.60 -6.19 -3.95
C ASP A 188 3.64 -7.72 -4.12
N LEU A 189 4.82 -8.32 -3.95
CA LEU A 189 5.01 -9.77 -4.07
C LEU A 189 4.44 -10.54 -2.87
N THR A 190 4.68 -10.04 -1.65
CA THR A 190 4.38 -10.76 -0.40
C THR A 190 3.08 -10.32 0.27
N ARG A 191 2.51 -9.18 -0.13
CA ARG A 191 1.40 -8.50 0.59
C ARG A 191 1.77 -8.04 2.00
N HIS A 192 3.04 -8.13 2.39
CA HIS A 192 3.53 -7.73 3.71
C HIS A 192 4.60 -6.67 3.60
N THR A 193 4.66 -5.79 4.61
CA THR A 193 5.80 -4.89 4.78
C THR A 193 7.03 -5.70 5.12
N MET A 194 8.18 -5.26 4.62
CA MET A 194 9.46 -5.81 5.02
C MET A 194 9.72 -5.50 6.49
N ASP A 195 10.38 -6.41 7.20
CA ASP A 195 10.72 -6.24 8.61
C ASP A 195 11.52 -4.95 8.83
N ALA A 196 11.16 -4.22 9.89
CA ALA A 196 11.67 -2.86 10.15
C ALA A 196 13.19 -2.83 10.34
N ASP A 197 13.73 -3.89 10.93
CA ASP A 197 15.14 -4.16 11.13
C ASP A 197 15.89 -4.34 9.80
N VAL A 198 15.34 -5.08 8.82
CA VAL A 198 15.93 -5.18 7.46
C VAL A 198 15.88 -3.82 6.75
N LEU A 199 14.73 -3.13 6.83
CA LEU A 199 14.56 -1.79 6.27
C LEU A 199 15.58 -0.79 6.83
N THR A 200 15.79 -0.85 8.14
CA THR A 200 16.68 0.06 8.89
C THR A 200 18.15 -0.28 8.65
N ASP A 201 18.53 -1.56 8.68
CA ASP A 201 19.89 -2.02 8.41
C ASP A 201 20.37 -1.59 7.02
N VAL A 202 19.59 -1.86 5.97
CA VAL A 202 19.96 -1.46 4.61
C VAL A 202 20.04 0.07 4.48
N CYS A 203 19.09 0.81 5.09
CA CYS A 203 19.12 2.27 5.10
C CYS A 203 20.37 2.83 5.79
N ASN A 204 20.74 2.31 6.96
CA ASN A 204 21.90 2.74 7.73
C ASN A 204 23.22 2.31 7.07
N TRP A 205 23.19 1.25 6.26
CA TRP A 205 24.34 0.80 5.49
C TRP A 205 24.60 1.63 4.22
N ILE A 206 23.57 2.20 3.57
CA ILE A 206 23.71 2.99 2.32
C ILE A 206 24.81 4.08 2.39
N PRO A 207 24.96 4.86 3.48
CA PRO A 207 26.05 5.84 3.62
C PRO A 207 27.46 5.26 3.41
N SER A 208 27.68 3.97 3.69
CA SER A 208 28.98 3.30 3.45
C SER A 208 29.37 3.22 1.96
N LEU A 209 28.43 3.49 1.05
CA LEU A 209 28.70 3.56 -0.38
C LEU A 209 29.50 4.80 -0.79
N MET A 210 29.78 5.76 0.12
CA MET A 210 30.54 6.99 -0.15
C MET A 210 30.02 7.74 -1.38
N LEU A 211 28.72 7.99 -1.39
CA LEU A 211 28.04 8.75 -2.45
C LEU A 211 27.89 10.21 -2.04
N ASP A 212 27.71 11.07 -3.03
CA ASP A 212 27.49 12.48 -2.81
C ASP A 212 26.14 12.72 -2.10
N LYS A 213 26.22 13.46 -1.00
CA LYS A 213 25.10 13.81 -0.10
C LYS A 213 24.56 15.21 -0.35
N SER A 214 25.22 16.01 -1.20
CA SER A 214 24.75 17.36 -1.51
C SER A 214 23.37 17.31 -2.15
N GLU A 215 22.51 18.23 -1.72
CA GLU A 215 21.18 18.40 -2.28
C GLU A 215 21.28 18.66 -3.79
N LYS A 216 20.23 18.28 -4.53
CA LYS A 216 20.17 18.65 -5.94
C LYS A 216 20.03 20.16 -6.02
N GLU A 217 21.07 20.81 -6.55
CA GLU A 217 21.01 22.22 -6.93
C GLU A 217 19.86 22.39 -7.95
N LYS A 218 18.81 23.12 -7.55
CA LYS A 218 17.71 23.46 -8.44
C LYS A 218 18.19 24.56 -9.37
N HIS A 219 18.69 24.21 -10.55
CA HIS A 219 18.94 25.22 -11.58
C HIS A 219 17.59 25.78 -12.05
N GLN A 220 17.33 27.02 -11.66
CA GLN A 220 16.21 27.80 -12.13
C GLN A 220 16.55 28.24 -13.56
N THR A 221 15.96 27.59 -14.55
CA THR A 221 16.12 27.99 -15.96
C THR A 221 15.59 29.41 -16.10
N PRO A 222 16.41 30.40 -16.52
CA PRO A 222 15.91 31.75 -16.78
C PRO A 222 14.90 31.67 -17.92
N GLN A 223 13.67 32.10 -17.67
CA GLN A 223 12.73 32.39 -18.75
C GLN A 223 13.28 33.61 -19.49
N GLN A 224 13.87 33.40 -20.66
CA GLN A 224 14.14 34.49 -21.59
C GLN A 224 12.79 35.01 -22.09
N SER A 225 12.38 36.17 -21.57
CA SER A 225 11.35 37.00 -22.18
C SER A 225 11.87 37.46 -23.54
N ILE A 226 11.35 36.87 -24.61
CA ILE A 226 11.51 37.43 -25.95
C ILE A 226 10.54 38.60 -26.01
N ASP A 227 11.04 39.79 -25.64
CA ASP A 227 10.39 41.04 -25.99
C ASP A 227 10.49 41.19 -27.51
N ARG A 228 9.35 41.04 -28.19
CA ARG A 228 9.21 41.48 -29.58
C ARG A 228 9.08 43.00 -29.54
N HIS A 229 10.10 43.69 -30.02
CA HIS A 229 9.94 45.04 -30.52
C HIS A 229 9.65 44.98 -32.02
N ASP A 230 8.43 45.43 -32.32
CA ASP A 230 7.88 46.04 -33.55
C ASP A 230 8.45 45.66 -34.93
#